data_AF-A0A291QUJ0-F1
#
_entry.id   AF-A0A291QUJ0-F1
#
_cell.length_a   1.000
_cell.length_b   1.000
_cell.length_c   1.000
_cell.angle_alpha   90.00
_cell.angle_beta   90.00
_cell.angle_gamma   90.00
#
_symmetry.space_group_name_H-M   'P 1'
#
loop_
_entity.id
_entity.type
_entity.pdbx_description
1 polymer ?
#
loop_
_entity_poly.entity_id
_entity_poly.type
_entity_poly.pdbx_seq_one_letter_code
_entity_poly.pdbx_strand_id
1 'polypeptide(L)'
;MYFKSTMKAALFCACLISPFLACQESNAPVSPSPREENVEMAFPGKTGALEYRNFRGKDVTLENYNGTYVLQGDIMVHPKELQLPGSDARAGRIDHYWPSALVYYSIDASISSTKLGRIEDAMDYWESTTAVHFQERTTQTNYVKFIDGSGCSSYIGMIGGSQNITVGNGCSVGNIVHEIGHAVGLYHEHTRQDRDSYVLINTANIESGKEHNFNKYSASQGFEIGSLDFGSVMMYSSYAFSANGSPTITKLDGSTFSSQRSAFSSGDLDIINMMYPPSGNDYPTVSITSPATGSSYAEPASVTIQATAADADGSVTKVEFYNGTTKLGEDASAPYSYTWASVAAGSYTIVAKATDNAGAVTTSSSVTISVTSASGGTLCSTVPDWSSSQVYATPGIKVNYQGKIFENKWWIQGTAPDQNDTWGPWKYLQDCID
;
A
#
# COMPACT_ATOMS: atom_id res chain seq x y z
N MET A 1 -9.38 33.18 -54.95
CA MET A 1 -8.71 32.97 -56.26
C MET A 1 -7.42 32.20 -55.96
N TYR A 2 -7.15 31.01 -56.50
CA TYR A 2 -6.81 30.69 -57.91
C TYR A 2 -5.56 31.44 -58.41
N PHE A 3 -4.52 30.82 -58.99
CA PHE A 3 -4.06 29.40 -59.05
C PHE A 3 -2.64 29.34 -59.70
N LYS A 4 -2.02 28.15 -59.79
CA LYS A 4 -0.77 27.81 -60.56
C LYS A 4 0.56 28.28 -59.91
N SER A 5 1.76 27.70 -60.15
CA SER A 5 2.27 26.37 -60.65
C SER A 5 3.84 26.44 -60.59
N THR A 6 4.75 25.46 -60.79
CA THR A 6 4.73 24.10 -61.39
C THR A 6 5.92 23.24 -60.89
N MET A 7 5.82 21.91 -61.02
CA MET A 7 6.87 20.85 -61.13
C MET A 7 8.36 21.11 -60.77
N LYS A 8 8.94 20.15 -60.02
CA LYS A 8 10.20 19.44 -60.32
C LYS A 8 10.00 17.97 -59.88
N ALA A 9 10.03 16.98 -60.79
CA ALA A 9 11.18 16.37 -61.47
C ALA A 9 11.70 15.14 -60.69
N ALA A 10 11.53 13.95 -61.27
CA ALA A 10 11.86 12.67 -60.65
C ALA A 10 13.32 12.25 -60.93
N LEU A 11 13.86 11.36 -60.09
CA LEU A 11 15.12 10.67 -60.34
C LEU A 11 14.92 9.16 -60.15
N PHE A 12 15.36 8.38 -61.13
CA PHE A 12 15.34 6.92 -61.05
C PHE A 12 16.37 6.41 -60.04
N CYS A 13 16.03 5.38 -59.28
CA CYS A 13 16.99 4.46 -58.68
C CYS A 13 16.56 3.02 -59.00
N ALA A 14 17.53 2.10 -59.12
CA ALA A 14 17.32 0.82 -59.79
C ALA A 14 16.58 -0.21 -58.93
N CYS A 15 15.79 -1.06 -59.59
CA CYS A 15 15.13 -2.19 -58.95
C CYS A 15 16.11 -3.37 -58.79
N LEU A 16 16.25 -3.87 -57.57
CA LEU A 16 16.78 -5.20 -57.29
C LEU A 16 15.68 -6.04 -56.66
N ILE A 17 15.29 -7.12 -57.35
CA ILE A 17 14.20 -8.00 -56.94
C ILE A 17 14.78 -9.06 -56.01
N SER A 18 14.41 -9.00 -54.73
CA SER A 18 14.50 -10.14 -53.80
C SER A 18 13.10 -10.75 -53.67
N PRO A 19 12.95 -12.09 -53.74
CA PRO A 19 11.64 -12.72 -53.69
C PRO A 19 11.04 -12.61 -52.28
N PHE A 20 9.79 -12.13 -52.21
CA PHE A 20 8.94 -12.36 -51.03
C PHE A 20 8.65 -13.86 -50.94
N LEU A 21 9.40 -14.57 -50.08
CA LEU A 21 9.03 -15.91 -49.69
C LEU A 21 7.86 -15.80 -48.71
N ALA A 22 6.65 -16.11 -49.16
CA ALA A 22 5.47 -16.11 -48.31
C ALA A 22 5.60 -17.26 -47.29
N CYS A 23 5.90 -16.92 -46.03
CA CYS A 23 5.68 -17.86 -44.94
C CYS A 23 4.19 -18.14 -44.83
N GLN A 24 3.78 -19.37 -45.16
CA GLN A 24 2.50 -19.89 -44.72
C GLN A 24 2.51 -19.94 -43.20
N GLU A 25 1.40 -19.54 -42.56
CA GLU A 25 1.20 -19.83 -41.15
C GLU A 25 1.10 -21.36 -40.98
N SER A 26 2.17 -21.97 -40.49
CA SER A 26 2.13 -23.36 -40.05
C SER A 26 1.32 -23.43 -38.77
N ASN A 27 0.09 -23.95 -38.85
CA ASN A 27 -0.71 -24.41 -37.71
C ASN A 27 -0.08 -25.65 -37.06
N ALA A 28 1.19 -25.53 -36.65
CA ALA A 28 1.81 -26.43 -35.70
C ALA A 28 1.25 -26.08 -34.31
N PRO A 29 0.86 -27.07 -33.49
CA PRO A 29 0.50 -26.79 -32.10
C PRO A 29 1.72 -26.19 -31.40
N VAL A 30 1.53 -25.02 -30.79
CA VAL A 30 2.58 -24.40 -29.97
C VAL A 30 2.89 -25.35 -28.82
N SER A 31 4.10 -25.92 -28.83
CA SER A 31 4.59 -26.68 -27.68
C SER A 31 4.53 -25.76 -26.45
N PRO A 32 3.90 -26.17 -25.34
CA PRO A 32 3.88 -25.35 -24.15
C PRO A 32 5.32 -25.03 -23.70
N SER A 33 5.50 -23.82 -23.18
CA SER A 33 6.77 -23.34 -22.63
C SER A 33 7.27 -24.30 -21.54
N PRO A 34 8.60 -24.45 -21.32
CA PRO A 34 9.10 -25.21 -20.18
C PRO A 34 8.55 -24.59 -18.90
N ARG A 35 7.82 -25.38 -18.09
CA ARG A 35 7.17 -25.03 -16.81
C ARG A 35 6.68 -23.58 -16.70
N GLU A 36 5.36 -23.39 -16.65
CA GLU A 36 4.84 -22.28 -15.84
C GLU A 36 5.46 -22.42 -14.44
N GLU A 37 6.37 -21.52 -14.06
CA GLU A 37 6.75 -21.36 -12.66
C GLU A 37 5.47 -20.88 -11.97
N ASN A 38 4.78 -21.77 -11.25
CA ASN A 38 3.50 -21.42 -10.63
C ASN A 38 3.75 -20.24 -9.67
N VAL A 39 3.38 -19.04 -10.11
CA VAL A 39 3.61 -17.78 -9.38
C VAL A 39 2.82 -17.77 -8.07
N GLU A 40 1.69 -18.49 -8.09
CA GLU A 40 0.79 -18.81 -6.98
C GLU A 40 1.41 -19.94 -6.13
N MET A 41 2.54 -19.59 -5.50
CA MET A 41 3.24 -20.41 -4.52
C MET A 41 3.92 -19.51 -3.51
N ALA A 42 3.65 -19.73 -2.21
CA ALA A 42 4.32 -19.01 -1.13
C ALA A 42 5.85 -19.17 -1.19
N PHE A 43 6.30 -20.35 -1.58
CA PHE A 43 7.71 -20.75 -1.61
C PHE A 43 8.08 -21.46 -2.92
N PRO A 44 8.21 -20.73 -4.05
CA PRO A 44 8.49 -21.32 -5.35
C PRO A 44 9.79 -22.14 -5.35
N GLY A 45 9.77 -23.28 -6.05
CA GLY A 45 10.89 -24.21 -6.14
C GLY A 45 11.22 -24.97 -4.84
N LYS A 46 10.33 -24.95 -3.83
CA LYS A 46 10.47 -25.68 -2.57
C LYS A 46 9.29 -26.64 -2.34
N THR A 47 9.50 -27.57 -1.40
CA THR A 47 8.50 -28.51 -0.91
C THR A 47 8.59 -28.54 0.60
N GLY A 48 7.44 -28.43 1.28
CA GLY A 48 7.35 -28.51 2.74
C GLY A 48 7.22 -29.96 3.22
N ALA A 49 7.34 -30.16 4.54
CA ALA A 49 6.96 -31.44 5.13
C ALA A 49 5.43 -31.53 5.18
N LEU A 50 4.83 -32.61 4.66
CA LEU A 50 3.38 -32.79 4.69
C LEU A 50 2.90 -33.09 6.11
N GLU A 51 2.00 -32.26 6.64
CA GLU A 51 1.42 -32.43 7.97
C GLU A 51 -0.11 -32.47 7.93
N TYR A 52 -0.67 -33.44 8.65
CA TYR A 52 -2.12 -33.57 8.85
C TYR A 52 -2.54 -32.75 10.07
N ARG A 53 -3.47 -31.82 9.87
CA ARG A 53 -3.95 -30.88 10.91
C ARG A 53 -5.45 -30.68 10.75
N ASN A 54 -6.17 -30.47 11.85
CA ASN A 54 -7.53 -29.95 11.76
C ASN A 54 -7.44 -28.44 11.55
N PHE A 55 -8.09 -27.90 10.51
CA PHE A 55 -8.16 -26.48 10.20
C PHE A 55 -9.63 -26.08 10.09
N ARG A 56 -10.09 -25.22 11.01
CA ARG A 56 -11.49 -24.75 11.07
C ARG A 56 -12.49 -25.92 11.01
N GLY A 57 -12.28 -26.96 11.82
CA GLY A 57 -13.15 -28.14 11.93
C GLY A 57 -12.92 -29.26 10.91
N LYS A 58 -12.21 -29.03 9.79
CA LYS A 58 -11.91 -30.05 8.77
C LYS A 58 -10.46 -30.53 8.89
N ASP A 59 -10.24 -31.84 8.80
CA ASP A 59 -8.89 -32.38 8.64
C ASP A 59 -8.35 -32.09 7.22
N VAL A 60 -7.16 -31.47 7.17
CA VAL A 60 -6.46 -31.06 5.95
C VAL A 60 -5.00 -31.50 6.00
N THR A 61 -4.41 -31.68 4.82
CA THR A 61 -2.94 -31.79 4.67
C THR A 61 -2.39 -30.42 4.31
N LEU A 62 -1.30 -30.02 4.96
CA LEU A 62 -0.61 -28.75 4.78
C LEU A 62 0.87 -29.00 4.48
N GLU A 63 1.51 -28.12 3.70
CA GLU A 63 2.96 -28.06 3.61
C GLU A 63 3.51 -27.24 4.79
N ASN A 64 4.34 -27.86 5.63
CA ASN A 64 5.06 -27.18 6.70
C ASN A 64 6.47 -26.74 6.23
N TYR A 65 6.68 -25.44 6.22
CA TYR A 65 7.96 -24.77 5.98
C TYR A 65 8.49 -24.20 7.31
N ASN A 66 9.12 -25.07 8.13
CA ASN A 66 9.76 -24.73 9.41
C ASN A 66 8.87 -23.97 10.42
N GLY A 67 7.62 -24.42 10.58
CA GLY A 67 6.60 -23.80 11.45
C GLY A 67 5.63 -22.88 10.71
N THR A 68 5.86 -22.63 9.42
CA THR A 68 4.98 -21.87 8.53
C THR A 68 4.12 -22.85 7.73
N TYR A 69 2.80 -22.79 7.86
CA TYR A 69 1.90 -23.73 7.20
C TYR A 69 1.29 -23.12 5.94
N VAL A 70 1.27 -23.90 4.86
CA VAL A 70 0.70 -23.53 3.57
C VAL A 70 -0.33 -24.57 3.14
N LEU A 71 -1.46 -24.10 2.64
CA LEU A 71 -2.56 -24.83 2.01
C LEU A 71 -2.60 -24.41 0.54
N GLN A 72 -2.89 -25.31 -0.40
CA GLN A 72 -3.17 -24.94 -1.80
C GLN A 72 -2.06 -24.04 -2.42
N GLY A 73 -0.78 -24.31 -2.14
CA GLY A 73 0.37 -23.61 -2.74
C GLY A 73 0.74 -22.25 -2.14
N ASP A 74 -0.24 -21.39 -1.83
CA ASP A 74 -0.09 -19.96 -1.53
C ASP A 74 -0.83 -19.53 -0.24
N ILE A 75 -1.94 -20.18 0.12
CA ILE A 75 -2.74 -19.84 1.30
C ILE A 75 -1.98 -20.17 2.58
N MET A 76 -1.58 -19.13 3.28
CA MET A 76 -0.93 -19.17 4.59
C MET A 76 -1.96 -19.51 5.67
N VAL A 77 -1.61 -20.44 6.56
CA VAL A 77 -2.47 -20.86 7.68
C VAL A 77 -1.80 -20.52 9.01
N HIS A 78 -2.41 -19.66 9.83
CA HIS A 78 -1.80 -19.27 11.10
C HIS A 78 -2.01 -20.38 12.15
N PRO A 79 -0.99 -20.76 12.95
CA PRO A 79 -1.10 -21.89 13.89
C PRO A 79 -2.28 -21.84 14.87
N LYS A 80 -2.76 -20.64 15.22
CA LYS A 80 -3.99 -20.42 16.03
C LYS A 80 -5.24 -21.06 15.42
N GLU A 81 -5.32 -21.15 14.09
CA GLU A 81 -6.47 -21.67 13.33
C GLU A 81 -6.47 -23.20 13.24
N LEU A 82 -5.33 -23.83 13.60
CA LEU A 82 -5.16 -25.29 13.67
C LEU A 82 -5.63 -25.89 15.00
N GLN A 83 -6.23 -25.07 15.86
CA GLN A 83 -6.69 -25.44 17.22
C GLN A 83 -8.11 -24.95 17.53
N LEU A 84 -8.78 -24.30 16.58
CA LEU A 84 -10.16 -23.85 16.75
C LEU A 84 -11.11 -25.05 16.57
N PRO A 85 -11.98 -25.36 17.55
CA PRO A 85 -13.07 -26.30 17.30
C PRO A 85 -13.99 -25.71 16.23
N GLY A 86 -14.58 -26.57 15.38
CA GLY A 86 -15.49 -26.12 14.33
C GLY A 86 -16.73 -25.42 14.91
N SER A 87 -16.79 -24.09 14.77
CA SER A 87 -17.98 -23.28 14.96
C SER A 87 -18.70 -23.05 13.62
N ASP A 88 -20.03 -23.00 13.63
CA ASP A 88 -20.84 -22.95 12.41
C ASP A 88 -20.59 -21.68 11.56
N ALA A 89 -19.88 -21.84 10.44
CA ALA A 89 -19.78 -20.87 9.36
C ALA A 89 -19.76 -21.57 7.99
N ARG A 90 -20.18 -20.85 6.95
CA ARG A 90 -20.09 -21.22 5.52
C ARG A 90 -18.97 -20.36 4.90
N ALA A 91 -18.66 -20.45 3.60
CA ALA A 91 -17.80 -19.42 2.96
C ALA A 91 -18.62 -18.20 2.56
N GLY A 92 -17.92 -17.28 1.88
CA GLY A 92 -17.63 -15.99 2.51
C GLY A 92 -17.17 -16.16 3.97
N ARG A 93 -16.13 -15.48 4.46
CA ARG A 93 -15.83 -15.59 5.91
C ARG A 93 -16.85 -14.80 6.75
N ILE A 94 -18.10 -15.28 6.82
CA ILE A 94 -19.28 -14.58 7.37
C ILE A 94 -19.05 -14.10 8.82
N ASP A 95 -18.17 -14.79 9.55
CA ASP A 95 -17.80 -14.48 10.94
C ASP A 95 -16.55 -13.58 11.08
N HIS A 96 -15.73 -13.41 10.03
CA HIS A 96 -14.53 -12.55 10.02
C HIS A 96 -14.19 -11.98 8.63
N TYR A 97 -15.16 -11.33 7.99
CA TYR A 97 -14.90 -10.33 6.96
C TYR A 97 -14.09 -9.15 7.54
N TRP A 98 -13.51 -8.33 6.69
CA TRP A 98 -13.06 -7.00 7.11
C TRP A 98 -14.29 -6.14 7.45
N PRO A 99 -14.41 -5.62 8.69
CA PRO A 99 -15.61 -4.87 9.09
C PRO A 99 -15.84 -3.67 8.18
N SER A 100 -17.09 -3.51 7.72
CA SER A 100 -17.50 -2.47 6.76
C SER A 100 -16.67 -2.44 5.47
N ALA A 101 -16.17 -3.62 5.03
CA ALA A 101 -15.32 -3.78 3.85
C ALA A 101 -13.96 -3.03 3.90
N LEU A 102 -13.57 -2.50 5.07
CA LEU A 102 -12.37 -1.67 5.22
C LEU A 102 -11.15 -2.51 5.64
N VAL A 103 -10.23 -2.68 4.69
CA VAL A 103 -8.94 -3.35 4.90
C VAL A 103 -7.89 -2.32 5.34
N TYR A 104 -7.52 -2.35 6.62
CA TYR A 104 -6.35 -1.59 7.07
C TYR A 104 -5.07 -2.24 6.55
N TYR A 105 -4.16 -1.47 5.97
CA TYR A 105 -2.90 -1.99 5.41
C TYR A 105 -1.65 -1.28 5.92
N SER A 106 -0.49 -1.90 5.71
CA SER A 106 0.82 -1.27 5.87
C SER A 106 1.84 -1.89 4.92
N ILE A 107 2.83 -1.11 4.49
CA ILE A 107 3.92 -1.55 3.62
C ILE A 107 5.17 -1.78 4.47
N ASP A 108 5.88 -2.90 4.29
CA ASP A 108 7.19 -3.10 4.91
C ASP A 108 8.30 -2.37 4.15
N ALA A 109 9.32 -1.88 4.87
CA ALA A 109 10.48 -1.22 4.28
C ALA A 109 11.34 -2.13 3.35
N SER A 110 11.09 -3.45 3.34
CA SER A 110 11.63 -4.39 2.36
C SER A 110 11.02 -4.28 0.95
N ILE A 111 9.82 -3.70 0.80
CA ILE A 111 9.15 -3.54 -0.48
C ILE A 111 9.91 -2.53 -1.36
N SER A 112 10.32 -2.96 -2.55
CA SER A 112 10.94 -2.07 -3.55
C SER A 112 9.89 -1.18 -4.22
N SER A 113 10.29 -0.01 -4.74
CA SER A 113 9.37 0.93 -5.40
C SER A 113 8.60 0.32 -6.58
N THR A 114 9.21 -0.62 -7.32
CA THR A 114 8.53 -1.37 -8.40
C THR A 114 7.46 -2.33 -7.88
N LYS A 115 7.57 -2.81 -6.64
CA LYS A 115 6.55 -3.63 -5.98
C LYS A 115 5.48 -2.76 -5.33
N LEU A 116 5.87 -1.64 -4.72
CA LEU A 116 4.94 -0.65 -4.16
C LEU A 116 3.93 -0.20 -5.22
N GLY A 117 4.38 0.23 -6.40
CA GLY A 117 3.49 0.60 -7.50
C GLY A 117 2.51 -0.51 -7.91
N ARG A 118 2.94 -1.78 -7.92
CA ARG A 118 2.04 -2.91 -8.22
C ARG A 118 1.04 -3.22 -7.09
N ILE A 119 1.35 -2.84 -5.85
CA ILE A 119 0.45 -2.96 -4.69
C ILE A 119 -0.58 -1.82 -4.74
N GLU A 120 -0.13 -0.60 -5.07
CA GLU A 120 -0.99 0.56 -5.31
C GLU A 120 -1.95 0.27 -6.48
N ASP A 121 -1.45 -0.11 -7.66
CA ASP A 121 -2.23 -0.56 -8.84
C ASP A 121 -3.29 -1.63 -8.47
N ALA A 122 -2.96 -2.54 -7.54
CA ALA A 122 -3.85 -3.63 -7.14
C ALA A 122 -4.93 -3.19 -6.14
N MET A 123 -4.61 -2.29 -5.20
CA MET A 123 -5.59 -1.71 -4.29
C MET A 123 -6.55 -0.80 -5.06
N ASP A 124 -6.04 0.09 -5.91
CA ASP A 124 -6.83 0.92 -6.83
C ASP A 124 -7.79 0.08 -7.69
N TYR A 125 -7.36 -1.11 -8.14
CA TYR A 125 -8.23 -2.03 -8.88
C TYR A 125 -9.37 -2.60 -8.03
N TRP A 126 -9.12 -2.96 -6.77
CA TRP A 126 -10.17 -3.42 -5.85
C TRP A 126 -11.15 -2.27 -5.52
N GLU A 127 -10.67 -1.07 -5.21
CA GLU A 127 -11.54 0.08 -4.86
C GLU A 127 -12.38 0.58 -6.05
N SER A 128 -11.86 0.47 -7.28
CA SER A 128 -12.57 0.90 -8.49
C SER A 128 -13.55 -0.14 -9.06
N THR A 129 -13.62 -1.35 -8.49
CA THR A 129 -14.50 -2.43 -8.97
C THR A 129 -15.34 -3.11 -7.90
N THR A 130 -15.12 -2.82 -6.62
CA THR A 130 -15.78 -3.47 -5.47
C THR A 130 -16.05 -2.46 -4.35
N ALA A 131 -16.82 -2.85 -3.34
CA ALA A 131 -17.01 -2.06 -2.12
C ALA A 131 -15.85 -2.19 -1.10
N VAL A 132 -14.75 -2.87 -1.44
CA VAL A 132 -13.61 -3.08 -0.53
C VAL A 132 -12.66 -1.91 -0.62
N HIS A 133 -12.39 -1.28 0.53
CA HIS A 133 -11.54 -0.09 0.65
C HIS A 133 -10.25 -0.36 1.43
N PHE A 134 -9.19 0.38 1.11
CA PHE A 134 -7.86 0.24 1.70
C PHE A 134 -7.44 1.52 2.42
N GLN A 135 -7.18 1.44 3.72
CA GLN A 135 -6.69 2.58 4.48
C GLN A 135 -5.34 2.29 5.14
N GLU A 136 -4.38 3.20 4.99
CA GLU A 136 -3.11 3.06 5.69
C GLU A 136 -3.34 3.04 7.21
N ARG A 137 -2.74 2.06 7.85
CA ARG A 137 -2.87 1.77 9.28
C ARG A 137 -2.15 2.81 10.12
N THR A 138 -2.80 3.24 11.20
CA THR A 138 -2.16 3.97 12.31
C THR A 138 -2.04 3.09 13.55
N THR A 139 -3.14 2.83 14.24
CA THR A 139 -3.17 2.11 15.53
C THR A 139 -3.87 0.75 15.48
N GLN A 140 -4.57 0.44 14.38
CA GLN A 140 -5.49 -0.70 14.28
C GLN A 140 -4.81 -2.05 14.54
N THR A 141 -5.46 -2.93 15.30
CA THR A 141 -4.90 -4.24 15.69
C THR A 141 -4.95 -5.25 14.54
N ASN A 142 -6.02 -5.22 13.74
CA ASN A 142 -6.23 -6.10 12.59
C ASN A 142 -5.85 -5.35 11.32
N TYR A 143 -4.92 -5.90 10.52
CA TYR A 143 -4.45 -5.27 9.30
C TYR A 143 -3.67 -6.25 8.40
N VAL A 144 -3.64 -5.98 7.10
CA VAL A 144 -2.72 -6.64 6.17
C VAL A 144 -1.37 -5.92 6.15
N LYS A 145 -0.28 -6.67 6.03
CA LYS A 145 1.07 -6.13 5.89
C LYS A 145 1.71 -6.70 4.63
N PHE A 146 1.96 -5.83 3.64
CA PHE A 146 2.67 -6.22 2.43
C PHE A 146 4.17 -6.36 2.73
N ILE A 147 4.75 -7.52 2.43
CA ILE A 147 6.16 -7.86 2.70
C ILE A 147 6.86 -8.38 1.44
N ASP A 148 8.18 -8.20 1.38
CA ASP A 148 9.01 -8.85 0.35
C ASP A 148 9.14 -10.37 0.60
N GLY A 149 9.38 -11.14 -0.47
CA GLY A 149 9.50 -12.60 -0.38
C GLY A 149 9.83 -13.32 -1.70
N SER A 150 9.74 -14.64 -1.69
CA SER A 150 10.11 -15.49 -2.83
C SER A 150 8.99 -15.73 -3.87
N GLY A 151 7.73 -15.60 -3.46
CA GLY A 151 6.55 -15.83 -4.31
C GLY A 151 5.36 -15.02 -3.81
N CYS A 152 4.16 -15.36 -4.25
CA CYS A 152 2.92 -14.72 -3.81
C CYS A 152 2.27 -15.59 -2.71
N SER A 153 1.75 -14.98 -1.64
CA SER A 153 0.97 -15.68 -0.62
C SER A 153 0.21 -14.76 0.35
N SER A 154 -0.89 -15.27 0.92
CA SER A 154 -1.82 -14.50 1.77
C SER A 154 -2.62 -15.40 2.72
N TYR A 155 -3.36 -14.83 3.67
CA TYR A 155 -4.20 -15.56 4.64
C TYR A 155 -5.69 -15.39 4.31
N ILE A 156 -6.51 -16.43 4.49
CA ILE A 156 -7.95 -16.34 4.13
C ILE A 156 -8.79 -15.57 5.16
N GLY A 157 -9.23 -14.38 4.76
CA GLY A 157 -10.05 -13.45 5.53
C GLY A 157 -9.29 -12.77 6.67
N MET A 158 -9.98 -11.95 7.47
CA MET A 158 -9.36 -11.26 8.61
C MET A 158 -9.03 -12.28 9.73
N ILE A 159 -7.78 -12.77 9.82
CA ILE A 159 -7.37 -13.72 10.88
C ILE A 159 -7.18 -13.04 12.25
N GLY A 160 -7.18 -11.70 12.30
CA GLY A 160 -6.98 -10.89 13.50
C GLY A 160 -5.51 -10.74 13.90
N GLY A 161 -5.13 -9.55 14.34
CA GLY A 161 -3.72 -9.12 14.41
C GLY A 161 -3.17 -8.70 13.04
N SER A 162 -1.85 -8.53 12.96
CA SER A 162 -1.14 -8.41 11.68
C SER A 162 -1.23 -9.73 10.91
N GLN A 163 -1.62 -9.68 9.64
CA GLN A 163 -1.49 -10.80 8.69
C GLN A 163 -0.70 -10.33 7.47
N ASN A 164 0.14 -11.20 6.89
CA ASN A 164 1.03 -10.79 5.81
C ASN A 164 0.42 -11.09 4.43
N ILE A 165 0.70 -10.22 3.46
CA ILE A 165 0.61 -10.50 2.03
C ILE A 165 2.04 -10.47 1.48
N THR A 166 2.50 -11.58 0.91
CA THR A 166 3.86 -11.71 0.38
C THR A 166 3.87 -11.32 -1.09
N VAL A 167 4.77 -10.41 -1.47
CA VAL A 167 4.89 -9.92 -2.85
C VAL A 167 6.28 -10.25 -3.40
N GLY A 168 6.41 -11.45 -3.97
CA GLY A 168 7.60 -11.89 -4.70
C GLY A 168 7.87 -11.10 -6.00
N ASN A 169 9.05 -11.31 -6.59
CA ASN A 169 9.45 -10.59 -7.82
C ASN A 169 8.55 -10.91 -9.02
N GLY A 170 8.05 -12.15 -9.09
CA GLY A 170 7.14 -12.62 -10.13
C GLY A 170 5.70 -12.11 -10.01
N CYS A 171 5.27 -11.65 -8.83
CA CYS A 171 3.88 -11.21 -8.61
C CYS A 171 3.58 -9.97 -9.47
N SER A 172 2.74 -10.15 -10.48
CA SER A 172 2.12 -9.05 -11.24
C SER A 172 1.02 -8.39 -10.41
N VAL A 173 0.47 -7.27 -10.90
CA VAL A 173 -0.72 -6.63 -10.31
C VAL A 173 -1.85 -7.65 -10.14
N GLY A 174 -2.11 -8.49 -11.16
CA GLY A 174 -3.15 -9.52 -11.10
C GLY A 174 -2.90 -10.64 -10.09
N ASN A 175 -1.63 -10.95 -9.77
CA ASN A 175 -1.32 -11.86 -8.66
C ASN A 175 -1.58 -11.18 -7.32
N ILE A 176 -1.24 -9.88 -7.16
CA ILE A 176 -1.52 -9.14 -5.92
C ILE A 176 -3.04 -8.97 -5.72
N VAL A 177 -3.81 -8.76 -6.80
CA VAL A 177 -5.30 -8.78 -6.77
C VAL A 177 -5.82 -10.13 -6.26
N HIS A 178 -5.24 -11.25 -6.70
CA HIS A 178 -5.55 -12.61 -6.22
C HIS A 178 -5.20 -12.80 -4.72
N GLU A 179 -4.02 -12.34 -4.28
CA GLU A 179 -3.61 -12.41 -2.87
C GLU A 179 -4.47 -11.54 -1.93
N ILE A 180 -4.89 -10.37 -2.41
CA ILE A 180 -5.90 -9.55 -1.72
C ILE A 180 -7.25 -10.30 -1.72
N GLY A 181 -7.59 -11.04 -2.78
CA GLY A 181 -8.72 -11.96 -2.83
C GLY A 181 -8.75 -12.95 -1.67
N HIS A 182 -7.63 -13.63 -1.42
CA HIS A 182 -7.48 -14.44 -0.20
C HIS A 182 -7.63 -13.59 1.07
N ALA A 183 -6.97 -12.43 1.16
CA ALA A 183 -7.03 -11.56 2.34
C ALA A 183 -8.46 -11.12 2.68
N VAL A 184 -9.33 -10.87 1.70
CA VAL A 184 -10.74 -10.53 1.92
C VAL A 184 -11.64 -11.75 2.17
N GLY A 185 -11.19 -12.96 1.82
CA GLY A 185 -11.81 -14.22 2.22
C GLY A 185 -12.16 -15.20 1.10
N LEU A 186 -11.66 -14.99 -0.13
CA LEU A 186 -11.89 -15.91 -1.25
C LEU A 186 -11.04 -17.19 -1.12
N TYR A 187 -11.62 -18.32 -1.53
CA TYR A 187 -10.92 -19.58 -1.76
C TYR A 187 -10.67 -19.77 -3.25
N HIS A 188 -9.81 -20.73 -3.60
CA HIS A 188 -9.62 -21.19 -4.97
C HIS A 188 -10.89 -21.74 -5.61
N GLU A 189 -11.20 -21.30 -6.83
CA GLU A 189 -12.40 -21.68 -7.58
C GLU A 189 -12.40 -23.18 -7.94
N HIS A 190 -11.23 -23.76 -8.25
CA HIS A 190 -11.08 -25.21 -8.45
C HIS A 190 -11.21 -26.04 -7.15
N THR A 191 -11.61 -25.45 -6.02
CA THR A 191 -11.74 -26.14 -4.71
C THR A 191 -13.15 -26.09 -4.11
N ARG A 192 -14.10 -25.52 -4.86
CA ARG A 192 -15.56 -25.64 -4.63
C ARG A 192 -16.02 -27.07 -4.46
N GLN A 193 -17.07 -27.30 -3.65
CA GLN A 193 -17.69 -28.61 -3.43
C GLN A 193 -18.26 -29.21 -4.72
N ASP A 194 -18.86 -28.38 -5.56
CA ASP A 194 -19.59 -28.76 -6.77
C ASP A 194 -18.71 -28.96 -8.01
N ARG A 195 -17.43 -28.55 -7.95
CA ARG A 195 -16.49 -28.49 -9.10
C ARG A 195 -16.46 -29.75 -9.96
N ASP A 196 -16.63 -30.93 -9.36
CA ASP A 196 -16.48 -32.23 -10.05
C ASP A 196 -17.65 -32.47 -11.04
N SER A 197 -18.64 -31.57 -11.04
CA SER A 197 -19.72 -31.43 -12.05
C SER A 197 -19.30 -30.61 -13.28
N TYR A 198 -18.07 -30.08 -13.31
CA TYR A 198 -17.55 -29.15 -14.32
C TYR A 198 -16.12 -29.49 -14.77
N VAL A 199 -15.28 -29.98 -13.85
CA VAL A 199 -13.87 -30.34 -14.09
C VAL A 199 -13.50 -31.75 -13.61
N LEU A 200 -12.48 -32.31 -14.25
CA LEU A 200 -11.80 -33.55 -13.87
C LEU A 200 -10.41 -33.21 -13.32
N ILE A 201 -10.06 -33.82 -12.18
CA ILE A 201 -8.70 -33.74 -11.61
C ILE A 201 -7.90 -34.96 -12.04
N ASN A 202 -6.92 -34.75 -12.91
CA ASN A 202 -6.07 -35.80 -13.48
C ASN A 202 -4.91 -36.11 -12.53
N THR A 203 -5.20 -36.79 -11.43
CA THR A 203 -4.25 -36.99 -10.32
C THR A 203 -2.92 -37.63 -10.72
N ALA A 204 -2.90 -38.48 -11.74
CA ALA A 204 -1.69 -39.09 -12.29
C ALA A 204 -0.72 -38.09 -12.97
N ASN A 205 -1.14 -36.85 -13.20
CA ASN A 205 -0.31 -35.76 -13.75
C ASN A 205 0.23 -34.80 -12.69
N ILE A 206 -0.20 -34.91 -11.42
CA ILE A 206 0.16 -33.96 -10.35
C ILE A 206 1.58 -34.28 -9.83
N GLU A 207 2.34 -33.24 -9.46
CA GLU A 207 3.58 -33.36 -8.69
C GLU A 207 3.38 -34.15 -7.40
N SER A 208 4.20 -35.20 -7.19
CA SER A 208 4.03 -36.08 -6.04
C SER A 208 4.19 -35.32 -4.72
N GLY A 209 3.18 -35.44 -3.84
CA GLY A 209 3.05 -34.68 -2.60
C GLY A 209 2.24 -33.39 -2.72
N LYS A 210 1.96 -32.87 -3.93
CA LYS A 210 1.14 -31.66 -4.17
C LYS A 210 -0.35 -31.97 -4.44
N GLU A 211 -0.76 -33.25 -4.40
CA GLU A 211 -2.14 -33.68 -4.66
C GLU A 211 -3.14 -33.02 -3.70
N HIS A 212 -2.69 -32.67 -2.49
CA HIS A 212 -3.50 -31.98 -1.49
C HIS A 212 -3.89 -30.54 -1.87
N ASN A 213 -3.19 -29.88 -2.80
CA ASN A 213 -3.58 -28.58 -3.37
C ASN A 213 -4.86 -28.66 -4.22
N PHE A 214 -5.30 -29.89 -4.54
CA PHE A 214 -6.54 -30.19 -5.26
C PHE A 214 -7.62 -30.75 -4.33
N ASN A 215 -7.43 -30.67 -3.01
CA ASN A 215 -8.51 -30.94 -2.05
C ASN A 215 -9.55 -29.82 -2.10
N LYS A 216 -10.83 -30.21 -2.24
CA LYS A 216 -11.97 -29.30 -2.04
C LYS A 216 -12.00 -28.80 -0.60
N TYR A 217 -12.61 -27.64 -0.32
CA TYR A 217 -12.92 -27.22 1.07
C TYR A 217 -14.05 -28.08 1.67
N SER A 218 -14.82 -27.61 2.66
CA SER A 218 -16.10 -28.23 3.07
C SER A 218 -17.20 -27.16 3.15
N ALA A 219 -18.48 -27.54 3.19
CA ALA A 219 -19.57 -26.58 3.41
C ALA A 219 -19.52 -25.85 4.77
N SER A 220 -18.67 -26.31 5.70
CA SER A 220 -18.31 -25.64 6.97
C SER A 220 -17.08 -24.72 6.85
N GLN A 221 -16.61 -24.51 5.63
CA GLN A 221 -15.50 -23.65 5.20
C GLN A 221 -15.84 -22.97 3.85
N GLY A 222 -17.07 -23.13 3.34
CA GLY A 222 -17.40 -23.17 1.91
C GLY A 222 -18.80 -22.64 1.57
N PHE A 223 -18.90 -21.84 0.51
CA PHE A 223 -20.12 -21.48 -0.20
C PHE A 223 -19.77 -21.29 -1.67
N GLU A 224 -20.77 -21.41 -2.52
CA GLU A 224 -20.66 -21.33 -3.96
C GLU A 224 -21.78 -20.43 -4.51
N ILE A 225 -21.47 -19.62 -5.51
CA ILE A 225 -22.46 -18.88 -6.30
C ILE A 225 -22.34 -19.33 -7.76
N GLY A 226 -23.47 -19.45 -8.45
CA GLY A 226 -23.52 -19.76 -9.88
C GLY A 226 -22.83 -21.07 -10.27
N SER A 227 -22.44 -21.17 -11.54
CA SER A 227 -21.58 -22.23 -12.05
C SER A 227 -20.10 -21.99 -11.71
N LEU A 228 -19.27 -23.03 -11.83
CA LEU A 228 -17.80 -22.89 -11.77
C LEU A 228 -17.30 -21.86 -12.79
N ASP A 229 -16.60 -20.82 -12.34
CA ASP A 229 -16.11 -19.75 -13.22
C ASP A 229 -14.67 -19.99 -13.68
N PHE A 230 -14.53 -20.53 -14.89
CA PHE A 230 -13.24 -20.73 -15.55
C PHE A 230 -12.47 -19.42 -15.83
N GLY A 231 -13.14 -18.26 -15.77
CA GLY A 231 -12.52 -16.95 -15.90
C GLY A 231 -12.14 -16.30 -14.57
N SER A 232 -12.46 -16.91 -13.42
CA SER A 232 -12.16 -16.35 -12.09
C SER A 232 -10.67 -16.05 -11.90
N VAL A 233 -10.35 -14.92 -11.27
CA VAL A 233 -8.99 -14.60 -10.83
C VAL A 233 -8.49 -15.58 -9.76
N MET A 234 -9.39 -16.32 -9.09
CA MET A 234 -9.09 -17.37 -8.13
C MET A 234 -9.04 -18.78 -8.77
N MET A 235 -9.01 -18.89 -10.11
CA MET A 235 -8.87 -20.16 -10.83
C MET A 235 -7.40 -20.51 -11.12
N TYR A 236 -7.04 -21.79 -10.97
CA TYR A 236 -5.76 -22.39 -11.40
C TYR A 236 -5.73 -22.66 -12.92
N SER A 237 -4.54 -22.66 -13.54
CA SER A 237 -4.38 -23.11 -14.93
C SER A 237 -4.60 -24.62 -15.04
N SER A 238 -4.95 -25.11 -16.24
CA SER A 238 -5.01 -26.57 -16.52
C SER A 238 -3.72 -27.32 -16.19
N TYR A 239 -2.58 -26.65 -16.05
CA TYR A 239 -1.25 -27.24 -15.85
C TYR A 239 -0.64 -26.98 -14.47
N ALA A 240 -1.38 -26.34 -13.55
CA ALA A 240 -0.92 -26.07 -12.18
C ALA A 240 -0.41 -27.36 -11.51
N PHE A 241 0.77 -27.30 -10.90
CA PHE A 241 1.46 -28.46 -10.29
C PHE A 241 1.59 -29.70 -11.21
N SER A 242 1.75 -29.53 -12.52
CA SER A 242 1.99 -30.66 -13.43
C SER A 242 3.41 -31.25 -13.30
N ALA A 243 3.48 -32.54 -13.00
CA ALA A 243 4.73 -33.31 -12.94
C ALA A 243 5.35 -33.57 -14.33
N ASN A 244 4.51 -33.62 -15.37
CA ASN A 244 4.82 -34.25 -16.66
C ASN A 244 4.45 -33.40 -17.88
N GLY A 245 4.01 -32.14 -17.68
CA GLY A 245 3.54 -31.25 -18.75
C GLY A 245 2.16 -31.60 -19.32
N SER A 246 1.47 -32.62 -18.78
CA SER A 246 0.08 -32.93 -19.09
C SER A 246 -0.86 -32.23 -18.09
N PRO A 247 -2.10 -31.91 -18.47
CA PRO A 247 -2.98 -31.09 -17.63
C PRO A 247 -3.43 -31.84 -16.36
N THR A 248 -3.31 -31.18 -15.21
CA THR A 248 -3.80 -31.63 -13.91
C THR A 248 -5.28 -31.34 -13.72
N ILE A 249 -5.81 -30.30 -14.39
CA ILE A 249 -7.24 -29.97 -14.44
C ILE A 249 -7.70 -29.88 -15.89
N THR A 250 -8.78 -30.58 -16.24
CA THR A 250 -9.48 -30.43 -17.53
C THR A 250 -10.98 -30.24 -17.28
N LYS A 251 -11.73 -29.74 -18.27
CA LYS A 251 -13.20 -29.78 -18.25
C LYS A 251 -13.70 -31.22 -18.39
N LEU A 252 -15.00 -31.45 -18.18
CA LEU A 252 -15.61 -32.79 -18.34
C LEU A 252 -15.45 -33.40 -19.75
N ASP A 253 -15.26 -32.58 -20.80
CA ASP A 253 -14.98 -33.03 -22.16
C ASP A 253 -13.50 -33.31 -22.45
N GLY A 254 -12.63 -33.17 -21.44
CA GLY A 254 -11.18 -33.31 -21.55
C GLY A 254 -10.45 -32.08 -22.10
N SER A 255 -11.15 -31.00 -22.45
CA SER A 255 -10.51 -29.76 -22.92
C SER A 255 -9.80 -29.01 -21.79
N THR A 256 -8.72 -28.31 -22.16
CA THR A 256 -7.94 -27.45 -21.27
C THR A 256 -8.49 -26.03 -21.22
N PHE A 257 -8.01 -25.26 -20.24
CA PHE A 257 -8.27 -23.83 -20.09
C PHE A 257 -7.06 -23.14 -19.43
N SER A 258 -6.91 -21.85 -19.72
CA SER A 258 -5.91 -21.00 -19.06
C SER A 258 -6.57 -20.23 -17.91
N SER A 259 -5.86 -20.07 -16.80
CA SER A 259 -6.18 -19.05 -15.81
C SER A 259 -5.87 -17.65 -16.34
N GLN A 260 -6.58 -16.63 -15.85
CA GLN A 260 -6.31 -15.23 -16.16
C GLN A 260 -5.96 -14.45 -14.88
N ARG A 261 -5.18 -13.38 -15.04
CA ARG A 261 -4.74 -12.44 -13.98
C ARG A 261 -4.76 -11.00 -14.48
N SER A 262 -5.91 -10.59 -15.01
CA SER A 262 -6.12 -9.33 -15.73
C SER A 262 -7.30 -8.50 -15.23
N ALA A 263 -8.35 -9.15 -14.72
CA ALA A 263 -9.54 -8.52 -14.15
C ALA A 263 -10.29 -9.52 -13.25
N PHE A 264 -11.29 -9.07 -12.51
CA PHE A 264 -12.33 -9.95 -11.98
C PHE A 264 -13.23 -10.47 -13.10
N SER A 265 -13.68 -11.72 -12.95
CA SER A 265 -14.83 -12.23 -13.69
C SER A 265 -16.15 -11.72 -13.08
N SER A 266 -17.28 -12.01 -13.74
CA SER A 266 -18.59 -11.79 -13.12
C SER A 266 -18.81 -12.66 -11.88
N GLY A 267 -18.31 -13.91 -11.87
CA GLY A 267 -18.40 -14.80 -10.70
C GLY A 267 -17.58 -14.30 -9.50
N ASP A 268 -16.38 -13.75 -9.75
CA ASP A 268 -15.58 -13.08 -8.71
C ASP A 268 -16.38 -11.92 -8.09
N LEU A 269 -16.94 -11.03 -8.92
CA LEU A 269 -17.72 -9.88 -8.46
C LEU A 269 -19.02 -10.29 -7.75
N ASP A 270 -19.74 -11.31 -8.22
CA ASP A 270 -20.96 -11.82 -7.55
C ASP A 270 -20.64 -12.34 -6.14
N ILE A 271 -19.50 -13.01 -5.96
CA ILE A 271 -19.04 -13.51 -4.64
C ILE A 271 -18.58 -12.35 -3.76
N ILE A 272 -17.78 -11.42 -4.28
CA ILE A 272 -17.31 -10.24 -3.54
C ILE A 272 -18.52 -9.39 -3.09
N ASN A 273 -19.49 -9.13 -3.96
CA ASN A 273 -20.70 -8.37 -3.63
C ASN A 273 -21.70 -9.13 -2.72
N MET A 274 -21.55 -10.45 -2.52
CA MET A 274 -22.28 -11.17 -1.47
C MET A 274 -21.57 -11.07 -0.11
N MET A 275 -20.24 -11.04 -0.10
CA MET A 275 -19.41 -10.93 1.12
C MET A 275 -19.36 -9.50 1.65
N TYR A 276 -19.17 -8.55 0.73
CA TYR A 276 -19.04 -7.12 0.91
C TYR A 276 -20.05 -6.44 -0.02
N PRO A 277 -21.36 -6.51 0.30
CA PRO A 277 -22.37 -5.85 -0.51
C PRO A 277 -22.10 -4.35 -0.54
N PRO A 278 -22.12 -3.70 -1.73
CA PRO A 278 -22.04 -2.25 -1.81
C PRO A 278 -23.19 -1.65 -1.03
N SER A 279 -22.86 -1.01 0.09
CA SER A 279 -23.78 -0.18 0.85
C SER A 279 -24.20 1.01 -0.02
N GLY A 280 -25.46 1.44 0.09
CA GLY A 280 -25.88 2.78 -0.34
C GLY A 280 -25.39 3.85 0.64
N ASN A 281 -24.09 3.82 0.88
CA ASN A 281 -23.26 4.81 1.56
C ASN A 281 -21.82 4.43 1.17
N ASP A 282 -21.23 5.21 0.27
CA ASP A 282 -19.81 5.11 -0.09
C ASP A 282 -18.93 5.58 1.09
N TYR A 283 -17.60 5.42 1.00
CA TYR A 283 -16.70 5.98 2.00
C TYR A 283 -16.33 7.45 1.67
N PRO A 284 -16.29 8.37 2.65
CA PRO A 284 -15.98 9.76 2.40
C PRO A 284 -14.50 9.93 2.03
N THR A 285 -14.21 10.71 1.00
CA THR A 285 -12.82 11.09 0.65
C THR A 285 -12.31 12.18 1.60
N VAL A 286 -10.99 12.19 1.90
CA VAL A 286 -10.36 13.28 2.67
C VAL A 286 -8.88 13.45 2.34
N SER A 287 -8.47 14.70 2.14
CA SER A 287 -7.07 15.10 1.89
C SER A 287 -6.74 16.43 2.57
N ILE A 288 -5.52 16.54 3.11
CA ILE A 288 -4.99 17.79 3.65
C ILE A 288 -4.47 18.64 2.47
N THR A 289 -4.94 19.87 2.37
CA THR A 289 -4.55 20.83 1.31
C THR A 289 -3.56 21.89 1.81
N SER A 290 -3.48 22.09 3.11
CA SER A 290 -2.44 22.87 3.79
C SER A 290 -2.30 22.39 5.23
N PRO A 291 -1.09 22.34 5.84
CA PRO A 291 0.21 22.58 5.22
C PRO A 291 0.57 21.56 4.13
N ALA A 292 1.56 21.87 3.31
CA ALA A 292 2.19 20.89 2.42
C ALA A 292 3.27 20.09 3.17
N THR A 293 3.49 18.84 2.79
CA THR A 293 4.54 17.99 3.37
C THR A 293 5.91 18.65 3.21
N GLY A 294 6.67 18.75 4.31
CA GLY A 294 7.94 19.47 4.38
C GLY A 294 7.83 20.97 4.73
N SER A 295 6.62 21.49 5.01
CA SER A 295 6.47 22.88 5.49
C SER A 295 7.21 23.11 6.81
N SER A 296 7.79 24.31 6.96
CA SER A 296 8.58 24.71 8.12
C SER A 296 8.07 26.04 8.71
N TYR A 297 8.03 26.12 10.03
CA TYR A 297 7.55 27.29 10.80
C TYR A 297 8.55 27.65 11.92
N ALA A 298 8.53 28.89 12.41
CA ALA A 298 9.30 29.28 13.59
C ALA A 298 8.43 29.24 14.86
N GLU A 299 8.98 28.78 15.99
CA GLU A 299 8.24 28.74 17.26
C GLU A 299 8.07 30.14 17.90
N PRO A 300 6.97 30.40 18.64
CA PRO A 300 5.77 29.56 18.77
C PRO A 300 4.89 29.67 17.52
N ALA A 301 4.72 28.57 16.79
CA ALA A 301 4.03 28.56 15.51
C ALA A 301 2.50 28.52 15.68
N SER A 302 1.80 29.04 14.67
CA SER A 302 0.34 28.91 14.52
C SER A 302 0.06 28.26 13.18
N VAL A 303 -0.16 26.94 13.18
CA VAL A 303 -0.29 26.12 11.97
C VAL A 303 -1.78 25.97 11.63
N THR A 304 -2.24 26.62 10.56
CA THR A 304 -3.60 26.41 10.03
C THR A 304 -3.60 25.21 9.09
N ILE A 305 -4.25 24.14 9.54
CA ILE A 305 -4.50 22.91 8.80
C ILE A 305 -5.82 23.07 8.05
N GLN A 306 -5.83 22.83 6.75
CA GLN A 306 -7.02 22.85 5.88
C GLN A 306 -7.15 21.49 5.19
N ALA A 307 -8.39 21.00 5.07
CA ALA A 307 -8.69 19.76 4.39
C ALA A 307 -9.86 19.91 3.41
N THR A 308 -9.76 19.22 2.28
CA THR A 308 -10.89 18.93 1.41
C THR A 308 -11.40 17.53 1.76
N ALA A 309 -12.69 17.43 2.02
CA ALA A 309 -13.39 16.17 2.19
C ALA A 309 -14.71 16.22 1.44
N ALA A 310 -15.06 15.11 0.78
CA ALA A 310 -16.25 14.99 -0.05
C ALA A 310 -16.79 13.56 0.01
N ASP A 311 -18.10 13.42 -0.01
CA ASP A 311 -18.83 12.17 0.10
C ASP A 311 -19.64 11.97 -1.19
N ALA A 312 -19.68 10.76 -1.74
CA ALA A 312 -20.12 10.55 -3.13
C ALA A 312 -21.66 10.46 -3.26
N ASP A 313 -22.32 9.78 -2.32
CA ASP A 313 -23.77 9.60 -2.27
C ASP A 313 -24.44 10.29 -1.06
N GLY A 314 -23.65 10.81 -0.11
CA GLY A 314 -24.12 11.49 1.10
C GLY A 314 -23.51 12.88 1.35
N SER A 315 -22.94 13.07 2.53
CA SER A 315 -22.35 14.31 3.03
C SER A 315 -21.40 14.06 4.21
N VAL A 316 -20.25 14.72 4.21
CA VAL A 316 -19.30 14.71 5.33
C VAL A 316 -19.87 15.50 6.51
N THR A 317 -20.12 14.84 7.64
CA THR A 317 -20.62 15.46 8.87
C THR A 317 -19.54 16.16 9.69
N LYS A 318 -18.28 15.74 9.55
CA LYS A 318 -17.11 16.39 10.16
C LYS A 318 -15.77 15.95 9.56
N VAL A 319 -14.75 16.78 9.77
CA VAL A 319 -13.34 16.41 9.64
C VAL A 319 -12.62 16.62 10.97
N GLU A 320 -11.98 15.56 11.48
CA GLU A 320 -11.16 15.59 12.69
C GLU A 320 -9.67 15.69 12.34
N PHE A 321 -8.91 16.54 13.03
CA PHE A 321 -7.48 16.79 12.78
C PHE A 321 -6.63 16.23 13.93
N TYR A 322 -5.54 15.54 13.59
CA TYR A 322 -4.66 14.85 14.55
C TYR A 322 -3.17 15.17 14.31
N ASN A 323 -2.37 15.14 15.37
CA ASN A 323 -0.91 14.98 15.32
C ASN A 323 -0.56 13.57 15.81
N GLY A 324 -0.16 12.69 14.91
CA GLY A 324 -0.05 11.25 15.15
C GLY A 324 -1.38 10.66 15.61
N THR A 325 -1.44 10.23 16.87
CA THR A 325 -2.66 9.70 17.52
C THR A 325 -3.41 10.73 18.36
N THR A 326 -2.84 11.91 18.59
CA THR A 326 -3.42 12.95 19.44
C THR A 326 -4.35 13.85 18.62
N LYS A 327 -5.64 13.88 18.95
CA LYS A 327 -6.60 14.81 18.34
C LYS A 327 -6.23 16.25 18.70
N LEU A 328 -6.12 17.11 17.68
CA LEU A 328 -5.93 18.55 17.81
C LEU A 328 -7.28 19.26 17.90
N GLY A 329 -8.21 18.90 17.02
CA GLY A 329 -9.56 19.46 16.97
C GLY A 329 -10.42 18.79 15.90
N GLU A 330 -11.56 19.41 15.58
CA GLU A 330 -12.45 19.01 14.49
C GLU A 330 -13.21 20.22 13.95
N ASP A 331 -13.67 20.10 12.71
CA ASP A 331 -14.57 21.06 12.05
C ASP A 331 -15.76 20.28 11.46
N ALA A 332 -16.97 20.76 11.70
CA ALA A 332 -18.22 20.16 11.22
C ALA A 332 -18.74 20.83 9.93
N SER A 333 -17.96 21.74 9.33
CA SER A 333 -18.39 22.58 8.23
C SER A 333 -17.29 22.77 7.17
N ALA A 334 -17.64 22.55 5.89
CA ALA A 334 -16.77 22.93 4.79
C ALA A 334 -16.71 24.47 4.63
N PRO A 335 -15.55 25.08 4.33
CA PRO A 335 -14.24 24.46 4.11
C PRO A 335 -13.53 24.11 5.43
N TYR A 336 -13.24 22.82 5.63
CA TYR A 336 -12.76 22.29 6.91
C TYR A 336 -11.39 22.84 7.28
N SER A 337 -11.29 23.49 8.44
CA SER A 337 -10.08 24.20 8.87
C SER A 337 -9.87 24.15 10.38
N TYR A 338 -8.63 23.94 10.82
CA TYR A 338 -8.24 24.00 12.23
C TYR A 338 -6.89 24.69 12.40
N THR A 339 -6.84 25.72 13.27
CA THR A 339 -5.59 26.42 13.61
C THR A 339 -4.99 25.86 14.90
N TRP A 340 -3.92 25.08 14.75
CA TRP A 340 -3.12 24.59 15.86
C TRP A 340 -2.15 25.68 16.33
N ALA A 341 -2.47 26.30 17.47
CA ALA A 341 -1.74 27.44 18.01
C ALA A 341 -0.63 27.03 19.02
N SER A 342 0.35 27.92 19.18
CA SER A 342 1.45 27.80 20.15
C SER A 342 2.29 26.52 20.02
N VAL A 343 2.51 26.06 18.78
CA VAL A 343 3.32 24.87 18.51
C VAL A 343 4.80 25.19 18.75
N ALA A 344 5.43 24.42 19.64
CA ALA A 344 6.85 24.53 19.97
C ALA A 344 7.75 23.91 18.87
N ALA A 345 9.06 24.07 18.99
CA ALA A 345 10.01 23.42 18.10
C ALA A 345 9.90 21.88 18.14
N GLY A 346 9.90 21.25 16.96
CA GLY A 346 9.70 19.81 16.80
C GLY A 346 9.49 19.38 15.35
N SER A 347 9.25 18.09 15.17
CA SER A 347 8.78 17.49 13.92
C SER A 347 7.44 16.81 14.20
N TYR A 348 6.47 17.01 13.32
CA TYR A 348 5.07 16.65 13.55
C TYR A 348 4.47 15.96 12.32
N THR A 349 3.56 15.01 12.55
CA THR A 349 2.91 14.21 11.51
C THR A 349 1.40 14.40 11.62
N ILE A 350 0.81 15.12 10.69
CA ILE A 350 -0.60 15.52 10.70
C ILE A 350 -1.42 14.56 9.83
N VAL A 351 -2.59 14.15 10.31
CA VAL A 351 -3.62 13.44 9.53
C VAL A 351 -4.99 14.06 9.78
N ALA A 352 -5.85 14.02 8.75
CA ALA A 352 -7.26 14.39 8.85
C ALA A 352 -8.13 13.12 8.75
N LYS A 353 -9.31 13.13 9.36
CA LYS A 353 -10.32 12.06 9.23
C LYS A 353 -11.68 12.63 8.91
N ALA A 354 -12.28 12.26 7.79
CA ALA A 354 -13.67 12.58 7.50
C ALA A 354 -14.60 11.54 8.12
N THR A 355 -15.80 11.97 8.50
CA THR A 355 -16.93 11.09 8.84
C THR A 355 -18.13 11.52 8.00
N ASP A 356 -18.84 10.58 7.39
CA ASP A 356 -20.04 10.84 6.57
C ASP A 356 -21.33 10.96 7.43
N ASN A 357 -22.50 10.84 6.80
CA ASN A 357 -23.81 10.87 7.45
C ASN A 357 -24.40 9.53 7.91
N ALA A 358 -23.81 8.37 7.53
CA ALA A 358 -24.16 7.07 8.11
C ALA A 358 -23.17 6.60 9.21
N GLY A 359 -21.99 7.23 9.28
CA GLY A 359 -20.93 6.96 10.24
C GLY A 359 -19.71 6.23 9.67
N ALA A 360 -19.52 6.11 8.35
CA ALA A 360 -18.25 5.61 7.81
C ALA A 360 -17.16 6.70 7.91
N VAL A 361 -15.90 6.25 7.95
CA VAL A 361 -14.74 7.08 8.34
C VAL A 361 -13.51 6.73 7.50
N THR A 362 -12.89 7.75 6.92
CA THR A 362 -11.65 7.65 6.15
C THR A 362 -10.58 8.55 6.77
N THR A 363 -9.34 8.09 6.80
CA THR A 363 -8.16 8.89 7.22
C THR A 363 -7.34 9.29 6.01
N SER A 364 -6.89 10.55 5.95
CA SER A 364 -6.02 11.04 4.88
C SER A 364 -4.61 10.42 4.97
N SER A 365 -3.88 10.46 3.85
CA SER A 365 -2.42 10.36 3.87
C SER A 365 -1.82 11.37 4.86
N SER A 366 -0.65 11.05 5.43
CA SER A 366 -0.01 11.91 6.43
C SER A 366 0.84 13.04 5.82
N VAL A 367 0.79 14.20 6.48
CA VAL A 367 1.56 15.39 6.14
C VAL A 367 2.57 15.66 7.25
N THR A 368 3.87 15.61 6.95
CA THR A 368 4.91 15.97 7.91
C THR A 368 5.28 17.45 7.81
N ILE A 369 5.47 18.10 8.97
CA ILE A 369 5.97 19.47 9.07
C ILE A 369 7.03 19.58 10.15
N SER A 370 7.85 20.62 10.07
CA SER A 370 8.76 21.02 11.15
C SER A 370 8.36 22.37 11.74
N VAL A 371 8.64 22.53 13.01
CA VAL A 371 8.74 23.83 13.67
C VAL A 371 10.17 23.95 14.16
N THR A 372 10.91 24.95 13.70
CA THR A 372 12.25 25.25 14.20
C THR A 372 12.16 26.20 15.38
N SER A 373 13.11 26.10 16.31
CA SER A 373 13.32 27.17 17.27
C SER A 373 13.68 28.44 16.53
N ALA A 374 13.04 29.56 16.91
CA ALA A 374 13.47 30.87 16.43
C ALA A 374 14.95 31.05 16.78
N SER A 375 15.80 31.30 15.78
CA SER A 375 17.22 31.55 16.01
C SER A 375 17.38 32.83 16.80
N GLY A 376 17.59 32.72 18.12
CA GLY A 376 17.66 33.84 19.07
C GLY A 376 18.88 34.76 18.90
N GLY A 377 19.67 34.56 17.84
CA GLY A 377 20.75 35.45 17.48
C GLY A 377 20.20 36.84 17.10
N THR A 378 20.91 37.88 17.53
CA THR A 378 20.67 39.24 17.04
C THR A 378 21.48 39.43 15.77
N LEU A 379 20.83 39.89 14.69
CA LEU A 379 21.48 40.19 13.42
C LEU A 379 22.58 41.22 13.61
N CYS A 380 23.77 40.96 13.08
CA CYS A 380 24.94 41.84 13.26
C CYS A 380 24.66 43.27 12.79
N SER A 381 23.91 43.42 11.69
CA SER A 381 23.45 44.70 11.12
C SER A 381 22.51 45.54 12.00
N THR A 382 22.00 44.98 13.11
CA THR A 382 21.10 45.68 14.04
C THR A 382 21.81 46.26 15.28
N VAL A 383 23.11 46.00 15.42
CA VAL A 383 23.94 46.53 16.52
C VAL A 383 25.07 47.39 15.92
N PRO A 384 25.30 48.64 16.37
CA PRO A 384 26.37 49.47 15.83
C PRO A 384 27.75 48.83 15.96
N ASP A 385 28.58 48.92 14.93
CA ASP A 385 29.97 48.47 14.99
C ASP A 385 30.77 49.23 16.05
N TRP A 386 31.67 48.52 16.74
CA TRP A 386 32.60 49.12 17.68
C TRP A 386 33.58 50.06 16.98
N SER A 387 33.80 51.23 17.57
CA SER A 387 34.73 52.24 17.08
C SER A 387 35.69 52.69 18.18
N SER A 388 36.99 52.71 17.87
CA SER A 388 38.03 53.20 18.77
C SER A 388 37.89 54.68 19.12
N SER A 389 37.27 55.49 18.25
CA SER A 389 37.04 56.91 18.49
C SER A 389 35.77 57.20 19.29
N GLN A 390 34.85 56.26 19.42
CA GLN A 390 33.57 56.45 20.11
C GLN A 390 33.71 56.35 21.64
N VAL A 391 33.03 57.24 22.36
CA VAL A 391 32.90 57.20 23.82
C VAL A 391 31.64 56.43 24.19
N TYR A 392 31.80 55.30 24.89
CA TYR A 392 30.72 54.49 25.45
C TYR A 392 30.48 54.94 26.88
N ALA A 393 29.73 56.05 27.03
CA ALA A 393 29.73 56.86 28.25
C ALA A 393 29.03 56.25 29.47
N THR A 394 28.08 55.33 29.25
CA THR A 394 27.26 54.67 30.29
C THR A 394 27.29 53.16 30.10
N PRO A 395 27.18 52.33 31.16
CA PRO A 395 27.05 50.89 31.02
C PRO A 395 25.85 50.47 30.14
N GLY A 396 25.92 49.29 29.54
CA GLY A 396 24.79 48.67 28.82
C GLY A 396 24.67 49.04 27.33
N ILE A 397 25.60 49.83 26.78
CA ILE A 397 25.67 50.10 25.34
C ILE A 397 26.23 48.85 24.65
N LYS A 398 25.51 48.37 23.63
CA LYS A 398 25.89 47.20 22.84
C LYS A 398 26.62 47.59 21.56
N VAL A 399 27.62 46.81 21.19
CA VAL A 399 28.39 46.95 19.94
C VAL A 399 28.58 45.61 19.24
N ASN A 400 28.64 45.62 17.91
CA ASN A 400 29.22 44.53 17.12
C ASN A 400 30.75 44.67 17.09
N TYR A 401 31.48 43.58 17.31
CA TYR A 401 32.89 43.49 17.00
C TYR A 401 33.25 42.07 16.53
N GLN A 402 33.71 41.95 15.28
CA GLN A 402 34.12 40.67 14.66
C GLN A 402 33.04 39.57 14.70
N GLY A 403 31.79 39.91 14.38
CA GLY A 403 30.68 38.94 14.36
C GLY A 403 30.20 38.55 15.76
N LYS A 404 30.42 39.41 16.76
CA LYS A 404 30.08 39.18 18.17
C LYS A 404 29.51 40.43 18.81
N ILE A 405 28.53 40.23 19.69
CA ILE A 405 27.87 41.33 20.40
C ILE A 405 28.46 41.45 21.81
N PHE A 406 28.97 42.63 22.11
CA PHE A 406 29.53 42.99 23.41
C PHE A 406 28.75 44.14 24.05
N GLU A 407 28.76 44.20 25.37
CA GLU A 407 28.10 45.21 26.20
C GLU A 407 29.17 45.88 27.09
N ASN A 408 29.22 47.21 27.16
CA ASN A 408 30.21 47.87 28.04
C ASN A 408 29.77 47.80 29.51
N LYS A 409 30.71 47.41 30.39
CA LYS A 409 30.48 47.30 31.84
C LYS A 409 30.52 48.68 32.53
N TRP A 410 31.25 49.64 31.97
CA TRP A 410 31.42 51.02 32.46
C TRP A 410 31.91 51.95 31.34
N TRP A 411 32.20 53.22 31.68
CA TRP A 411 32.71 54.22 30.74
C TRP A 411 33.98 53.72 30.01
N ILE A 412 34.01 53.77 28.67
CA ILE A 412 35.19 53.36 27.89
C ILE A 412 35.29 54.09 26.55
N GLN A 413 36.52 54.26 26.05
CA GLN A 413 36.88 54.70 24.70
C GLN A 413 38.19 53.99 24.30
N GLY A 414 38.44 53.76 23.00
CA GLY A 414 39.73 53.25 22.48
C GLY A 414 40.01 51.76 22.67
N THR A 415 39.64 51.16 23.80
CA THR A 415 39.86 49.72 24.07
C THR A 415 38.85 48.85 23.32
N ALA A 416 39.34 47.93 22.48
CA ALA A 416 38.53 46.97 21.75
C ALA A 416 37.91 45.88 22.66
N PRO A 417 36.79 45.26 22.27
CA PRO A 417 36.27 44.09 22.94
C PRO A 417 37.14 42.85 22.77
N ASP A 418 37.40 42.14 23.87
CA ASP A 418 37.95 40.78 23.90
C ASP A 418 36.97 39.88 24.68
N GLN A 419 36.77 38.66 24.19
CA GLN A 419 35.94 37.64 24.83
C GLN A 419 36.67 36.97 26.02
N ASN A 420 38.00 37.02 26.04
CA ASN A 420 38.86 36.37 27.03
C ASN A 420 39.19 37.27 28.23
N ASP A 421 39.02 38.59 28.11
CA ASP A 421 39.27 39.53 29.20
C ASP A 421 38.07 39.63 30.16
N THR A 422 38.02 38.68 31.09
CA THR A 422 37.01 38.63 32.16
C THR A 422 36.91 39.93 32.96
N TRP A 423 38.04 40.63 33.17
CA TRP A 423 38.13 41.85 33.97
C TRP A 423 38.02 43.14 33.15
N GLY A 424 38.13 43.04 31.82
CA GLY A 424 38.12 44.16 30.89
C GLY A 424 36.79 44.93 30.83
N PRO A 425 36.75 46.06 30.11
CA PRO A 425 35.58 46.95 30.06
C PRO A 425 34.38 46.39 29.29
N TRP A 426 34.55 45.27 28.57
CA TRP A 426 33.53 44.65 27.73
C TRP A 426 33.05 43.32 28.29
N LYS A 427 31.77 43.02 28.09
CA LYS A 427 31.10 41.76 28.41
C LYS A 427 30.58 41.16 27.11
N TYR A 428 31.12 40.01 26.71
CA TYR A 428 30.54 39.21 25.61
C TYR A 428 29.12 38.78 25.96
N LEU A 429 28.19 38.89 25.01
CA LEU A 429 26.82 38.40 25.14
C LEU A 429 26.60 37.14 24.31
N GLN A 430 26.86 37.21 23.00
CA GLN A 430 26.62 36.16 22.02
C GLN A 430 27.35 36.46 20.71
N ASP A 431 27.55 35.44 19.87
CA ASP A 431 27.89 35.61 18.46
C ASP A 431 26.70 36.25 17.71
N CYS A 432 26.98 36.96 16.62
CA CYS A 432 25.97 37.40 15.67
C CYS A 432 25.39 36.20 14.92
N ILE A 433 24.20 36.41 14.34
CA ILE A 433 23.83 35.75 13.09
C ILE A 433 23.94 36.77 11.94
N ASP A 434 24.33 36.30 10.77
CA ASP A 434 24.48 37.07 9.52
C ASP A 434 23.41 36.63 8.50
#